data_AF-A0A820VTE0-F1
#
_entry.id   AF-A0A820VTE0-F1
#
_cell.length_a   1.000
_cell.length_b   1.000
_cell.length_c   1.000
_cell.angle_alpha   90.00
_cell.angle_beta   90.00
_cell.angle_gamma   90.00
#
_symmetry.space_group_name_H-M   'P 1'
#
loop_
_entity.id
_entity.type
_entity.pdbx_description
1 polymer ?
#
loop_
_entity_poly.entity_id
_entity_poly.type
_entity_poly.pdbx_seq_one_letter_code
_entity_poly.pdbx_strand_id
1 'polypeptide(L)'
;MISNTTNCTPTLIINFNCNPKVKWLVPITNGTASAPEPTDVDLNTTMTFDYDGACLKNKVPKKGITGGAVFLIILFSVALVYFGVGMFYNGLIQHQSGIKLIPNAQFWIGLPLYFIEGVRTAISCSTCSTKPSQATYESV
;
A
#
# COMPACT_ATOMS: atom_id res chain seq x y z
N MET A 1 35.48 -22.63 -55.48
CA MET A 1 35.38 -23.05 -54.07
C MET A 1 34.58 -21.98 -53.34
N ILE A 2 33.35 -22.28 -52.94
CA ILE A 2 32.45 -21.34 -52.28
C ILE A 2 32.78 -21.39 -50.79
N SER A 3 33.32 -20.30 -50.24
CA SER A 3 33.54 -20.14 -48.79
C SER A 3 32.18 -19.98 -48.11
N ASN A 4 31.77 -21.00 -47.36
CA ASN A 4 30.54 -20.99 -46.58
C ASN A 4 30.77 -20.11 -45.33
N THR A 5 30.35 -18.84 -45.38
CA THR A 5 30.39 -17.93 -44.24
C THR A 5 29.28 -18.33 -43.25
N THR A 6 29.60 -19.26 -42.36
CA THR A 6 28.77 -19.55 -41.19
C THR A 6 28.92 -18.40 -40.19
N ASN A 7 27.87 -17.59 -40.05
CA ASN A 7 27.78 -16.54 -39.03
C ASN A 7 27.74 -17.18 -37.64
N CYS A 8 28.83 -17.10 -36.88
CA CYS A 8 28.88 -17.53 -35.48
C CYS A 8 28.28 -16.44 -34.59
N THR A 9 27.06 -16.62 -34.09
CA THR A 9 26.46 -15.75 -33.06
C THR A 9 26.72 -16.36 -31.67
N PRO A 10 27.66 -15.83 -30.87
CA PRO A 10 27.91 -16.35 -29.53
C PRO A 10 26.67 -16.15 -28.65
N THR A 11 26.24 -17.19 -27.94
CA THR A 11 25.05 -17.17 -27.07
C THR A 11 25.47 -17.25 -25.62
N LEU A 12 25.43 -16.15 -24.87
CA LEU A 12 25.72 -16.15 -23.44
C LEU A 12 24.45 -16.39 -22.62
N ILE A 13 24.43 -17.45 -21.81
CA ILE A 13 23.34 -17.78 -20.89
C ILE A 13 23.76 -17.41 -19.48
N ILE A 14 22.96 -16.56 -18.84
CA ILE A 14 23.16 -16.18 -17.44
C ILE A 14 22.07 -16.86 -16.61
N ASN A 15 22.47 -17.74 -15.70
CA ASN A 15 21.56 -18.47 -14.83
C ASN A 15 21.62 -17.91 -13.40
N PHE A 16 20.45 -17.69 -12.78
CA PHE A 16 20.38 -17.24 -11.39
C PHE A 16 19.77 -18.34 -10.53
N ASN A 17 20.58 -18.91 -9.65
CA ASN A 17 20.16 -19.94 -8.72
C ASN A 17 19.65 -19.33 -7.41
N CYS A 18 18.54 -19.86 -6.89
CA CYS A 18 17.99 -19.38 -5.63
C CYS A 18 18.85 -19.86 -4.45
N ASN A 19 19.50 -18.91 -3.77
CA ASN A 19 20.22 -19.16 -2.54
C ASN A 19 19.92 -18.07 -1.49
N PRO A 20 19.04 -18.32 -0.50
CA PRO A 20 18.60 -17.30 0.44
C PRO A 20 19.68 -16.85 1.44
N LYS A 21 20.81 -17.56 1.48
CA LYS A 21 21.95 -17.23 2.34
C LYS A 21 22.87 -16.21 1.70
N VAL A 22 22.81 -16.05 0.37
CA VAL A 22 23.72 -15.20 -0.39
C VAL A 22 23.04 -13.87 -0.68
N LYS A 23 23.46 -12.83 0.06
CA LYS A 23 23.02 -11.45 -0.18
C LYS A 23 24.03 -10.74 -1.04
N TRP A 24 23.59 -10.22 -2.18
CA TRP A 24 24.43 -9.36 -3.01
C TRP A 24 24.37 -7.95 -2.46
N LEU A 25 25.25 -7.69 -1.50
CA LEU A 25 25.49 -6.36 -0.99
C LEU A 25 26.50 -5.72 -1.91
N VAL A 26 26.05 -4.87 -2.82
CA VAL A 26 26.96 -4.14 -3.69
C VAL A 26 27.31 -2.81 -3.02
N PRO A 27 28.55 -2.63 -2.52
CA PRO A 27 28.96 -1.33 -2.04
C PRO A 27 29.03 -0.39 -3.26
N ILE A 28 28.19 0.64 -3.27
CA ILE A 28 28.22 1.66 -4.33
C ILE A 28 29.45 2.54 -4.06
N THR A 29 30.58 2.18 -4.64
CA THR A 29 31.74 3.07 -4.74
C THR A 29 31.70 3.74 -6.11
N ASN A 30 31.52 5.07 -6.10
CA ASN A 30 31.57 5.92 -7.30
C ASN A 30 30.63 5.49 -8.44
N GLY A 31 29.41 5.04 -8.11
CA GLY A 31 28.38 4.72 -9.11
C GLY A 31 28.61 3.43 -9.91
N THR A 32 29.61 2.63 -9.54
CA THR A 32 29.86 1.32 -10.16
C THR A 32 29.55 0.20 -9.17
N ALA A 33 28.86 -0.82 -9.67
CA ALA A 33 28.38 -1.97 -8.92
C ALA A 33 28.93 -3.23 -9.60
N SER A 34 29.82 -3.96 -8.92
CA SER A 34 30.41 -5.20 -9.44
C SER A 34 29.56 -6.40 -9.04
N ALA A 35 29.27 -7.26 -10.02
CA ALA A 35 28.63 -8.55 -9.78
C ALA A 35 29.57 -9.48 -8.98
N PRO A 36 29.03 -10.39 -8.15
CA PRO A 36 29.82 -11.41 -7.48
C PRO A 36 30.39 -12.42 -8.48
N GLU A 37 31.44 -13.13 -8.07
CA GLU A 37 32.05 -14.18 -8.88
C GLU A 37 31.03 -15.31 -9.17
N PRO A 38 30.95 -15.81 -10.42
CA PRO A 38 30.04 -16.89 -10.77
C PRO A 38 30.41 -18.18 -10.04
N THR A 39 29.40 -18.90 -9.58
CA THR A 39 29.55 -20.20 -8.89
C THR A 39 30.03 -21.30 -9.84
N ASP A 40 29.66 -21.18 -11.13
CA ASP A 40 30.04 -22.11 -12.17
C ASP A 40 30.15 -21.37 -13.52
N VAL A 41 31.18 -21.73 -14.29
CA VAL A 41 31.46 -21.20 -15.63
C VAL A 41 31.68 -22.39 -16.55
N ASP A 42 30.63 -22.75 -17.30
CA ASP A 42 30.73 -23.78 -18.33
C ASP A 42 31.38 -23.18 -19.59
N LEU A 43 32.32 -23.91 -20.20
CA LEU A 43 32.97 -23.55 -21.46
C LEU A 43 31.97 -23.41 -22.61
N ASN A 44 30.74 -23.91 -22.45
CA ASN A 44 29.66 -23.78 -23.42
C ASN A 44 28.77 -22.53 -23.22
N THR A 45 29.36 -21.44 -22.69
CA THR A 45 28.76 -20.09 -22.65
C THR A 45 27.65 -19.90 -21.60
N THR A 46 27.72 -20.63 -20.47
CA THR A 46 26.78 -20.44 -19.37
C THR A 46 27.48 -20.02 -18.08
N MET A 47 27.03 -18.94 -17.46
CA MET A 47 27.51 -18.46 -16.16
C MET A 47 26.38 -18.52 -15.13
N THR A 48 26.62 -19.15 -13.98
CA THR A 48 25.61 -19.30 -12.93
C THR A 48 25.96 -18.46 -11.71
N PHE A 49 24.98 -17.72 -11.19
CA PHE A 49 25.13 -16.87 -10.01
C PHE A 49 24.09 -17.21 -8.94
N ASP A 50 24.52 -17.34 -7.68
CA ASP A 50 23.63 -17.56 -6.53
C ASP A 50 23.04 -16.25 -6.01
N TYR A 51 21.72 -16.05 -6.09
CA TYR A 51 21.06 -14.78 -5.71
C TYR A 51 19.82 -15.00 -4.82
N ASP A 52 19.75 -14.36 -3.65
CA ASP A 52 18.53 -14.37 -2.80
C ASP A 52 17.30 -13.83 -3.53
N GLY A 53 17.48 -12.89 -4.46
CA GLY A 53 16.38 -12.34 -5.25
C GLY A 53 15.82 -13.30 -6.30
N ALA A 54 16.56 -14.36 -6.68
CA ALA A 54 16.07 -15.42 -7.55
C ALA A 54 15.13 -16.39 -6.82
N CYS A 55 15.09 -16.33 -5.49
CA CYS A 55 14.14 -17.12 -4.71
C CYS A 55 12.73 -16.57 -4.90
N LEU A 56 11.79 -17.47 -5.19
CA LEU A 56 10.36 -17.18 -5.11
C LEU A 56 10.05 -16.78 -3.66
N LYS A 57 9.95 -15.48 -3.44
CA LYS A 57 9.43 -14.92 -2.20
C LYS A 57 7.94 -15.21 -2.18
N ASN A 58 7.56 -16.47 -1.90
CA ASN A 58 6.28 -16.82 -1.32
C ASN A 58 6.26 -16.30 0.12
N LYS A 59 6.54 -15.01 0.30
CA LYS A 59 6.08 -14.25 1.44
C LYS A 59 4.58 -14.23 1.24
N VAL A 60 3.87 -15.22 1.79
CA VAL A 60 2.50 -14.95 2.24
C VAL A 60 2.68 -13.72 3.12
N PRO A 61 2.27 -12.52 2.67
CA PRO A 61 2.44 -11.34 3.51
C PRO A 61 1.76 -11.70 4.82
N LYS A 62 2.49 -11.61 5.93
CA LYS A 62 1.87 -11.78 7.25
C LYS A 62 0.73 -10.78 7.27
N LYS A 63 -0.50 -11.28 7.11
CA LYS A 63 -1.70 -10.47 6.92
C LYS A 63 -2.06 -9.91 8.29
N GLY A 64 -1.31 -8.88 8.70
CA GLY A 64 -1.65 -8.08 9.86
C GLY A 64 -2.94 -7.31 9.57
N ILE A 65 -3.75 -7.11 10.60
CA ILE A 65 -4.84 -6.16 10.55
C ILE A 65 -4.26 -4.79 10.19
N THR A 66 -4.82 -4.15 9.17
CA THR A 66 -4.42 -2.79 8.79
C THR A 66 -4.79 -1.83 9.92
N GLY A 67 -4.03 -0.74 10.11
CA GLY A 67 -4.36 0.26 11.13
C GLY A 67 -5.80 0.79 10.99
N GLY A 68 -6.29 0.92 9.75
CA GLY A 68 -7.68 1.30 9.48
C GLY A 68 -8.70 0.28 10.01
N ALA A 69 -8.43 -1.02 9.91
CA ALA A 69 -9.29 -2.04 10.48
C ALA A 69 -9.31 -2.00 12.02
N VAL A 70 -8.17 -1.73 12.68
CA VAL A 70 -8.16 -1.49 14.15
C VAL A 70 -9.02 -0.28 14.52
N PHE A 71 -8.85 0.83 13.80
CA PHE A 71 -9.62 2.05 14.04
C PHE A 71 -11.14 1.81 13.91
N LEU A 72 -11.57 1.10 12.86
CA LEU A 72 -12.98 0.75 12.69
C LEU A 72 -13.51 -0.11 13.83
N ILE A 73 -12.75 -1.12 14.28
CA ILE A 73 -13.15 -1.97 15.42
C ILE A 73 -13.38 -1.10 16.66
N ILE A 74 -12.45 -0.20 16.98
CA ILE A 74 -12.58 0.70 18.12
C ILE A 74 -13.80 1.61 17.95
N LEU A 75 -13.96 2.25 16.79
CA LEU A 75 -15.07 3.16 16.50
C LEU A 75 -16.43 2.48 16.71
N PHE A 76 -16.63 1.29 16.14
CA PHE A 76 -17.89 0.55 16.28
C PHE A 76 -18.11 0.07 17.72
N SER A 77 -17.07 -0.40 18.40
CA SER A 77 -17.19 -0.83 19.79
C SER A 77 -17.66 0.31 20.71
N VAL A 78 -17.06 1.49 20.58
CA VAL A 78 -17.45 2.67 21.36
C VAL A 78 -18.83 3.17 20.95
N ALA A 79 -19.13 3.19 19.65
CA ALA A 79 -20.45 3.60 19.16
C ALA A 79 -21.56 2.70 19.71
N LEU A 80 -21.38 1.38 19.72
CA LEU A 80 -22.37 0.44 20.28
C LEU A 80 -22.62 0.69 21.77
N VAL A 81 -21.56 0.90 22.55
CA VAL A 81 -21.70 1.22 23.98
C VAL A 81 -22.42 2.56 24.17
N TYR A 82 -22.02 3.58 23.41
CA TYR A 82 -22.62 4.92 23.46
C TYR A 82 -24.12 4.90 23.10
N PHE A 83 -24.48 4.27 21.98
CA PHE A 83 -25.88 4.14 21.58
C PHE A 83 -26.65 3.27 22.56
N GLY A 84 -26.09 2.14 23.02
CA GLY A 84 -26.75 1.25 23.96
C GLY A 84 -27.11 1.94 25.28
N VAL A 85 -26.12 2.55 25.95
CA VAL A 85 -26.32 3.25 27.22
C VAL A 85 -27.23 4.46 27.03
N GLY A 86 -27.00 5.25 25.99
CA GLY A 86 -27.77 6.47 25.79
C GLY A 86 -29.21 6.23 25.32
N MET A 87 -29.47 5.21 24.50
CA MET A 87 -30.84 4.79 24.17
C MET A 87 -31.57 4.23 25.39
N PHE A 88 -30.88 3.45 26.24
CA PHE A 88 -31.45 2.95 27.48
C PHE A 88 -31.85 4.10 28.41
N TYR A 89 -30.96 5.07 28.61
CA TYR A 89 -31.23 6.26 29.42
C TYR A 89 -32.40 7.10 28.84
N ASN A 90 -32.36 7.43 27.56
CA ASN A 90 -33.38 8.29 26.94
C ASN A 90 -34.74 7.58 26.80
N GLY A 91 -34.75 6.28 26.56
CA GLY A 91 -35.98 5.50 26.38
C GLY A 91 -36.67 5.15 27.70
N LEU A 92 -35.91 4.68 28.72
CA LEU A 92 -36.51 4.20 29.96
C LEU A 92 -36.65 5.28 31.03
N ILE A 93 -35.71 6.22 31.11
CA ILE A 93 -35.72 7.25 32.16
C ILE A 93 -36.45 8.51 31.67
N GLN A 94 -36.17 8.93 30.44
CA GLN A 94 -36.76 10.16 29.89
C GLN A 94 -38.01 9.94 29.05
N HIS A 95 -38.44 8.69 28.85
CA HIS A 95 -39.60 8.31 28.02
C HIS A 95 -39.61 8.98 26.63
N GLN A 96 -38.43 9.30 26.09
CA GLN A 96 -38.30 9.85 24.75
C GLN A 96 -38.66 8.75 23.75
N SER A 97 -39.17 9.11 22.58
CA SER A 97 -39.56 8.16 21.53
C SER A 97 -39.12 8.66 20.16
N GLY A 98 -38.97 7.72 19.21
CA GLY A 98 -38.53 8.02 17.85
C GLY A 98 -37.08 8.50 17.78
N ILE A 99 -36.82 9.49 16.92
CA ILE A 99 -35.45 9.98 16.63
C ILE A 99 -34.74 10.61 17.84
N LYS A 100 -35.50 10.97 18.88
CA LYS A 100 -34.97 11.55 20.13
C LYS A 100 -34.39 10.50 21.07
N LEU A 101 -34.61 9.21 20.81
CA LEU A 101 -33.98 8.12 21.57
C LEU A 101 -32.46 8.13 21.38
N ILE A 102 -32.03 8.46 20.16
CA ILE A 102 -30.63 8.47 19.76
C ILE A 102 -29.93 9.67 20.40
N PRO A 103 -28.91 9.45 21.25
CA PRO A 103 -28.19 10.55 21.88
C PRO A 103 -27.44 11.36 20.82
N ASN A 104 -27.67 12.68 20.80
CA ASN A 104 -27.10 13.61 19.82
C ASN A 104 -27.44 13.25 18.36
N ALA A 105 -28.68 12.85 18.08
CA ALA A 105 -29.12 12.43 16.73
C ALA A 105 -28.76 13.42 15.61
N GLN A 106 -28.83 14.73 15.86
CA GLN A 106 -28.46 15.76 14.87
C GLN A 106 -27.00 15.64 14.38
N PHE A 107 -26.08 15.33 15.29
CA PHE A 107 -24.68 15.09 14.92
C PHE A 107 -24.54 13.87 14.02
N TRP A 108 -25.19 12.76 14.37
CA TRP A 108 -25.12 11.51 13.62
C TRP A 108 -25.77 11.59 12.24
N ILE A 109 -26.81 12.41 12.08
CA ILE A 109 -27.45 12.67 10.78
C ILE A 109 -26.54 13.53 9.89
N GLY A 110 -25.79 14.47 10.47
CA GLY A 110 -24.83 15.31 9.72
C GLY A 110 -23.53 14.59 9.37
N LEU A 111 -23.16 13.56 10.11
CA LEU A 111 -21.91 12.81 9.97
C LEU A 111 -21.62 12.30 8.54
N PRO A 112 -22.57 11.66 7.81
CA PRO A 112 -22.34 11.25 6.42
C PRO A 112 -21.98 12.40 5.48
N LEU A 113 -22.57 13.58 5.67
CA LEU A 113 -22.29 14.76 4.85
C LEU A 113 -20.83 15.22 5.06
N TYR A 114 -20.37 15.27 6.31
CA TYR A 114 -18.99 15.62 6.63
C TYR A 114 -17.97 14.63 6.06
N PHE A 115 -18.28 13.33 6.04
CA PHE A 115 -17.42 12.33 5.41
C PHE A 115 -17.30 12.52 3.90
N ILE A 116 -18.42 12.81 3.21
CA ILE A 116 -18.42 13.06 1.76
C ILE A 116 -17.55 14.28 1.43
N GLU A 117 -17.71 15.38 2.17
CA GLU A 117 -16.91 16.59 1.96
C GLU A 117 -15.42 16.39 2.29
N GLY A 118 -15.11 15.60 3.33
CA GLY A 118 -13.74 15.22 3.65
C GLY A 118 -13.08 14.39 2.55
N VAL A 119 -13.78 13.37 2.02
CA VAL A 119 -13.28 12.52 0.93
C VAL A 119 -13.10 13.32 -0.35
N ARG A 120 -14.07 14.17 -0.72
CA ARG A 120 -13.97 15.06 -1.87
C ARG A 120 -12.74 15.97 -1.78
N THR A 121 -12.48 16.53 -0.61
CA THR A 121 -11.33 17.41 -0.35
C THR A 121 -10.00 16.64 -0.39
N ALA A 122 -9.94 15.46 0.21
CA ALA A 122 -8.76 14.61 0.19
C ALA A 122 -8.40 14.15 -1.23
N ILE A 123 -9.39 13.72 -2.01
CA ILE A 123 -9.20 13.35 -3.41
C ILE A 123 -8.69 14.56 -4.19
N SER A 124 -9.39 15.71 -4.11
CA SER A 124 -8.99 16.95 -4.81
C SER A 124 -7.59 17.46 -4.44
N CYS A 125 -7.05 17.11 -3.27
CA CYS A 125 -5.70 17.47 -2.85
C CYS A 125 -4.66 16.43 -3.35
N SER A 126 -5.02 15.15 -3.35
CA SER A 126 -4.14 14.04 -3.77
C SER A 126 -4.00 13.91 -5.28
N THR A 127 -5.07 14.15 -6.04
CA THR A 127 -4.97 14.41 -7.47
C THR A 127 -4.66 15.88 -7.63
N CYS A 128 -3.53 16.24 -8.24
CA CYS A 128 -3.16 17.62 -8.62
C CYS A 128 -4.13 18.21 -9.67
N SER A 129 -5.44 18.14 -9.42
CA SER A 129 -6.43 18.93 -10.12
C SER A 129 -6.25 20.35 -9.64
N THR A 130 -5.50 21.14 -10.41
CA THR A 130 -5.41 22.59 -10.29
C THR A 130 -6.82 23.15 -10.10
N LYS A 131 -7.16 23.58 -8.89
CA LYS A 131 -8.32 24.44 -8.71
C LYS A 131 -7.96 25.79 -9.36
N PRO A 132 -8.78 26.35 -10.27
CA PRO A 132 -8.59 27.73 -10.67
C PRO A 132 -8.68 28.59 -9.40
N SER A 133 -7.71 29.50 -9.22
CA SER A 133 -7.66 30.44 -8.11
C SER A 133 -8.99 31.20 -8.02
N GLN A 134 -9.75 30.96 -6.96
CA GLN A 134 -10.87 31.82 -6.62
C GLN A 134 -10.25 33.14 -6.13
N ALA A 135 -10.33 34.17 -6.96
CA ALA A 135 -10.01 35.54 -6.58
C ALA A 135 -10.83 35.90 -5.32
N THR A 136 -10.13 36.01 -4.19
CA THR A 136 -10.70 36.44 -2.93
C THR A 136 -11.20 37.88 -3.06
N TYR A 137 -12.44 38.06 -2.64
CA TYR A 137 -13.15 39.30 -2.41
C TYR A 137 -12.43 40.11 -1.31
N GLU A 138 -11.66 41.12 -1.70
CA GLU A 138 -11.46 42.30 -0.86
C GLU A 138 -12.35 43.41 -1.42
N SER A 139 -13.49 43.68 -0.76
CA SER A 139 -14.09 45.01 -0.60
C SER A 139 -15.57 44.92 -0.21
N VAL A 140 -15.88 44.96 1.09
CA VAL A 140 -16.91 45.83 1.69
C VAL A 140 -16.40 46.29 3.04
#